data_AF-A0A090WLH7-F1
#
_entry.id   AF-A0A090WLH7-F1
#
_cell.length_a   1.000
_cell.length_b   1.000
_cell.length_c   1.000
_cell.angle_alpha   90.00
_cell.angle_beta   90.00
_cell.angle_gamma   90.00
#
_symmetry.space_group_name_H-M   'P 1'
#
loop_
_entity.id
_entity.type
_entity.pdbx_description
1 polymer ?
#
loop_
_entity_poly.entity_id
_entity_poly.type
_entity_poly.pdbx_seq_one_letter_code
_entity_poly.pdbx_strand_id
1 'polypeptide(L)'
;MYFPEKWDPAFTPILGMNDNGEEMTNGSLIVARYGNGHIIYTGLSLFRELPAGVSGAYKLLANMVSIGVDDQPVKKNSDEKF
;
A
#
# COMPACT_ATOMS: atom_id res chain seq x y z
N MET A 1 15.74 1.21 6.30
CA MET A 1 14.28 1.06 6.52
C MET A 1 14.08 -0.19 7.36
N TYR A 2 12.98 -0.35 8.08
CA TYR A 2 12.74 -1.59 8.84
C TYR A 2 11.76 -2.45 8.07
N PHE A 3 12.22 -3.60 7.57
CA PHE A 3 11.40 -4.59 6.90
C PHE A 3 11.41 -5.87 7.73
N PRO A 4 10.25 -6.45 8.07
CA PRO A 4 10.22 -7.74 8.76
C PRO A 4 10.82 -8.79 7.83
N GLU A 5 11.51 -9.77 8.42
CA GLU A 5 11.95 -10.99 7.73
C GLU A 5 11.00 -12.16 7.98
N LYS A 6 10.16 -12.04 9.01
CA LYS A 6 9.19 -13.05 9.43
C LYS A 6 7.86 -12.38 9.72
N TRP A 7 6.79 -13.04 9.29
CA TRP A 7 5.41 -12.62 9.50
C TRP A 7 4.52 -13.87 9.51
N ASP A 8 3.27 -13.70 9.95
CA ASP A 8 2.30 -14.78 9.92
C ASP A 8 2.02 -15.23 8.47
N PRO A 9 1.88 -16.54 8.18
CA PRO A 9 1.64 -17.04 6.82
C PRO A 9 0.45 -16.43 6.07
N ALA A 10 -0.50 -15.80 6.78
CA ALA A 10 -1.61 -15.08 6.17
C ALA A 10 -1.18 -13.81 5.41
N PHE A 11 0.02 -13.26 5.68
CA PHE A 11 0.55 -12.10 4.99
C PHE A 11 1.17 -12.48 3.64
N THR A 12 0.72 -11.79 2.60
CA THR A 12 1.27 -11.83 1.26
C THR A 12 2.25 -10.67 1.08
N PRO A 13 3.52 -10.92 0.71
CA PRO A 13 4.44 -9.85 0.34
C PRO A 13 4.06 -9.27 -1.03
N ILE A 14 3.86 -7.96 -1.08
CA ILE A 14 3.45 -7.23 -2.30
C ILE A 14 4.64 -6.49 -2.92
N LEU A 15 5.49 -5.87 -2.10
CA LEU A 15 6.70 -5.18 -2.56
C LEU A 15 7.91 -5.61 -1.74
N GLY A 16 9.00 -5.85 -2.46
CA GLY A 16 10.34 -6.03 -1.90
C GLY A 16 11.27 -4.90 -2.29
N MET A 17 12.37 -4.72 -1.55
CA MET A 17 13.39 -3.71 -1.83
C MET A 17 14.74 -4.38 -1.98
N ASN A 18 15.53 -3.88 -2.92
CA ASN A 18 16.88 -4.35 -3.19
C ASN A 18 17.80 -3.14 -3.33
N ASP A 19 18.56 -2.86 -2.28
CA ASP A 19 19.65 -1.91 -2.36
C ASP A 19 20.83 -2.58 -3.09
N ASN A 20 21.60 -1.78 -3.84
CA ASN A 20 22.66 -2.33 -4.69
C ASN A 20 23.72 -3.08 -3.87
N GLY A 21 23.91 -4.37 -4.18
CA GLY A 21 24.83 -5.24 -3.47
C GLY A 21 24.23 -5.94 -2.24
N GLU A 22 22.97 -5.67 -1.90
CA GLU A 22 22.24 -6.37 -0.85
C GLU A 22 21.29 -7.42 -1.42
N GLU A 23 20.85 -8.37 -0.59
CA GLU A 23 19.82 -9.32 -0.97
C GLU A 23 18.44 -8.65 -1.06
N MET A 24 17.53 -9.22 -1.84
CA MET A 24 16.15 -8.73 -1.93
C MET A 24 15.43 -8.95 -0.60
N THR A 25 14.95 -7.86 0.01
CA THR A 25 14.02 -7.91 1.14
C THR A 25 12.59 -8.04 0.62
N ASN A 26 11.72 -8.75 1.35
CA ASN A 26 10.33 -9.00 0.93
C ASN A 26 9.26 -8.28 1.80
N GLY A 27 9.70 -7.56 2.83
CA GLY A 27 8.83 -7.01 3.88
C GLY A 27 8.43 -5.53 3.70
N SER A 28 8.72 -4.91 2.55
CA SER A 28 8.50 -3.45 2.41
C SER A 28 7.03 -3.06 2.31
N LEU A 29 6.20 -3.96 1.79
CA LEU A 29 4.74 -3.90 1.83
C LEU A 29 4.20 -5.33 1.91
N ILE A 30 3.52 -5.66 3.01
CA ILE A 30 2.88 -6.96 3.20
C ILE A 30 1.40 -6.74 3.56
N VAL A 31 0.53 -7.63 3.07
CA VAL A 31 -0.92 -7.51 3.23
C VAL A 31 -1.50 -8.85 3.65
N ALA A 32 -2.34 -8.84 4.68
CA ALA A 32 -3.14 -10.01 5.08
C ALA A 32 -4.63 -9.67 5.08
N ARG A 33 -5.48 -10.65 4.79
CA ARG A 33 -6.91 -10.54 5.05
C ARG A 33 -7.18 -10.97 6.50
N TYR A 34 -7.95 -10.16 7.23
CA TYR A 34 -8.34 -10.47 8.60
C TYR A 34 -9.80 -10.09 8.84
N GLY A 35 -10.63 -11.09 9.17
CA GLY A 35 -12.09 -10.92 9.23
C GLY A 35 -12.65 -10.37 7.92
N ASN A 36 -13.39 -9.26 8.01
CA ASN A 36 -14.00 -8.57 6.87
C ASN A 36 -13.10 -7.50 6.23
N GLY A 37 -11.84 -7.37 6.67
CA GLY A 37 -10.94 -6.31 6.24
C GLY A 37 -9.54 -6.80 5.91
N HIS A 38 -8.63 -5.84 5.76
CA HIS A 38 -7.23 -6.06 5.44
C HIS A 38 -6.33 -5.43 6.50
N ILE A 39 -5.23 -6.11 6.81
CA ILE A 39 -4.12 -5.55 7.57
C ILE A 39 -3.00 -5.30 6.58
N ILE A 40 -2.54 -4.05 6.52
CA ILE A 40 -1.43 -3.63 5.66
C ILE A 40 -0.30 -3.15 6.56
N TYR A 41 0.87 -3.75 6.39
CA TYR A 41 2.10 -3.23 6.94
C TYR A 41 2.96 -2.70 5.80
N THR A 42 3.48 -1.48 5.96
CA THR A 42 4.47 -0.93 5.05
C THR A 42 5.62 -0.30 5.82
N GLY A 43 6.83 -0.69 5.45
CA GLY A 43 8.05 -0.07 5.96
C GLY A 43 8.47 1.16 5.15
N LEU A 44 7.76 1.52 4.07
CA LEU A 44 8.06 2.65 3.18
C LEU A 44 7.97 4.00 3.89
N SER A 45 8.77 4.97 3.43
CA SER A 45 8.90 6.27 4.11
C SER A 45 7.89 7.26 3.56
N LEU A 46 6.60 6.89 3.61
CA LEU A 46 5.52 7.74 3.12
C LEU A 46 5.52 9.12 3.79
N PHE A 47 5.96 9.22 5.04
CA PHE A 47 6.12 10.51 5.74
C PHE A 47 7.18 11.44 5.12
N ARG A 48 8.09 10.92 4.30
CA ARG A 48 9.04 11.71 3.49
C ARG A 48 8.55 11.89 2.06
N GLU A 49 8.03 10.81 1.48
CA GLU A 49 7.61 10.79 0.07
C GLU A 49 6.36 11.63 -0.20
N LEU A 50 5.37 11.59 0.70
CA LEU A 50 4.15 12.39 0.54
C LEU A 50 4.47 13.89 0.64
N PRO A 51 5.14 14.43 1.68
CA PRO A 51 5.47 15.85 1.71
C PRO A 51 6.39 16.31 0.57
N ALA A 52 7.22 15.41 0.03
CA ALA A 52 8.07 15.68 -1.13
C ALA A 52 7.31 15.65 -2.48
N GLY A 53 6.01 15.34 -2.49
CA GLY A 53 5.20 15.35 -3.71
C GLY A 53 5.42 14.14 -4.62
N VAL A 54 5.94 13.02 -4.11
CA VAL A 54 6.23 11.83 -4.93
C VAL A 54 4.92 11.19 -5.38
N SER A 55 4.59 11.33 -6.66
CA SER A 55 3.31 10.87 -7.24
C SER A 55 3.03 9.38 -6.99
N GLY A 56 4.07 8.53 -7.05
CA GLY A 56 3.98 7.10 -6.78
C GLY A 56 3.51 6.79 -5.36
N ALA A 57 3.95 7.57 -4.37
CA ALA A 57 3.58 7.38 -2.96
C ALA A 57 2.10 7.69 -2.73
N TYR A 58 1.58 8.76 -3.34
CA TYR A 58 0.16 9.09 -3.30
C TYR A 58 -0.70 8.01 -3.96
N LYS A 59 -0.28 7.52 -5.12
CA LYS A 59 -0.99 6.45 -5.82
C LYS A 59 -1.00 5.15 -5.00
N LEU A 60 0.14 4.79 -4.42
CA LEU A 60 0.24 3.60 -3.58
C LEU A 60 -0.64 3.72 -2.34
N LEU A 61 -0.64 4.87 -1.66
CA LEU A 61 -1.52 5.13 -0.52
C LEU A 61 -3.00 5.02 -0.91
N ALA A 62 -3.41 5.62 -2.04
CA ALA A 62 -4.78 5.51 -2.53
C ALA A 62 -5.18 4.05 -2.76
N ASN A 63 -4.32 3.25 -3.41
CA ASN A 63 -4.57 1.82 -3.61
C ASN A 63 -4.70 1.05 -2.29
N MET A 64 -3.86 1.35 -1.29
CA MET A 64 -3.93 0.72 0.03
C MET A 64 -5.24 1.06 0.76
N VAL A 65 -5.71 2.31 0.68
CA VAL A 65 -6.97 2.74 1.31
C VAL A 65 -8.19 2.17 0.58
N SER A 66 -8.13 2.06 -0.74
CA SER A 66 -9.20 1.52 -1.57
C SER A 66 -9.25 -0.02 -1.59
N ILE A 67 -8.39 -0.71 -0.85
CA ILE A 67 -8.35 -2.17 -0.85
C ILE A 67 -9.70 -2.77 -0.45
N GLY A 68 -10.20 -3.73 -1.25
CA GLY A 68 -11.49 -4.38 -1.01
C GLY A 68 -12.72 -3.51 -1.29
N VAL A 69 -12.54 -2.29 -1.79
CA VAL A 69 -13.61 -1.55 -2.46
C VAL A 69 -13.70 -2.10 -3.87
N ASP A 70 -14.69 -2.96 -4.13
CA ASP A 70 -15.04 -3.35 -5.50
C ASP A 70 -15.32 -2.09 -6.34
N ASP A 71 -15.15 -2.15 -7.67
CA ASP A 71 -15.42 -1.07 -8.64
C ASP A 71 -16.87 -0.55 -8.55
N GLN A 72 -17.18 0.16 -7.47
CA GLN A 72 -18.40 0.89 -7.28
C GLN A 72 -18.29 2.09 -8.20
N PRO A 73 -19.14 2.20 -9.24
CA PRO A 73 -19.09 3.36 -10.11
C PRO A 73 -19.20 4.60 -9.24
N VAL A 74 -18.23 5.51 -9.36
CA VAL A 74 -18.27 6.82 -8.72
C VAL A 74 -19.65 7.40 -9.00
N LYS A 75 -20.48 7.55 -7.96
CA LYS A 75 -21.80 8.18 -8.11
C LYS A 75 -21.55 9.62 -8.55
N LYS A 76 -21.57 9.87 -9.86
CA LYS A 76 -21.69 11.22 -10.39
C LYS A 76 -23.06 11.72 -9.97
N ASN A 77 -23.11 12.58 -8.96
CA ASN A 77 -24.31 13.35 -8.69
C ASN A 77 -24.54 14.25 -9.91
N SER A 78 -25.63 14.00 -10.65
CA SER A 78 -25.99 14.69 -11.89
C SER A 78 -26.35 16.16 -11.72
N ASP A 79 -26.21 16.71 -10.51
CA ASP A 79 -26.76 18.02 -10.14
C ASP A 79 -25.68 19.11 -9.99
N GLU A 80 -24.40 18.78 -10.10
CA GLU A 80 -23.34 19.79 -10.20
C GLU A 80 -23.24 20.29 -11.65
N LYS A 81 -24.11 21.24 -11.98
CA LYS A 81 -23.95 22.11 -13.15
C LYS A 81 -22.78 23.07 -12.88
N PHE A 82 -21.69 22.91 -13.62
CA PHE A 82 -20.83 24.04 -13.95
C PHE A 82 -21.53 24.94 -14.98
#